data_AF-K2BYA1-F1
#
_entry.id   AF-K2BYA1-F1
#
_cell.length_a   1.000
_cell.length_b   1.000
_cell.length_c   1.000
_cell.angle_alpha   90.00
_cell.angle_beta   90.00
_cell.angle_gamma   90.00
#
_symmetry.space_group_name_H-M   'P 1'
#
loop_
_entity.id
_entity.type
_entity.pdbx_description
1 polymer ?
#
loop_
_entity_poly.entity_id
_entity_poly.type
_entity_poly.pdbx_seq_one_letter_code
_entity_poly.pdbx_strand_id
1 'polypeptide(L)'
;MKKLLPKTANNPKGFTLIELLIVVTIIAVLSAIGYAVYANLGLQAKSRNDRRKADIDAISKALEVNKIPEGNYAELDNAQFSNGIVPTDPGTSTSYCVTVTATNVTASNPSAWGACSAVLPANEWSTVADAVPATTVQWKACAWLEAEVNPTKAAQTYCRRNSQ
;
A
#
# COMPACT_ATOMS: atom_id res chain seq x y z
N MET A 1 31.80 3.95 73.52
CA MET A 1 30.47 3.35 73.24
C MET A 1 30.39 3.05 71.75
N LYS A 2 30.48 1.78 71.34
CA LYS A 2 30.43 1.39 69.92
C LYS A 2 28.97 1.23 69.50
N LYS A 3 28.48 2.19 68.70
CA LYS A 3 27.12 2.20 68.14
C LYS A 3 27.08 1.15 67.02
N LEU A 4 26.36 0.05 67.25
CA LEU A 4 26.15 -1.00 66.26
C LEU A 4 25.08 -0.52 65.28
N LEU A 5 25.49 -0.19 64.05
CA LEU A 5 24.59 0.16 62.97
C LEU A 5 23.96 -1.12 62.37
N PRO A 6 22.62 -1.20 62.26
CA PRO A 6 21.96 -2.36 61.66
C PRO A 6 22.27 -2.42 60.17
N LYS A 7 22.90 -3.51 59.73
CA LYS A 7 23.17 -3.81 58.33
C LYS A 7 21.89 -4.36 57.70
N THR A 8 21.18 -3.51 56.95
CA THR A 8 20.02 -3.92 56.15
C THR A 8 20.49 -4.86 55.05
N ALA A 9 20.19 -6.16 55.19
CA ALA A 9 20.52 -7.16 54.19
C ALA A 9 19.50 -7.10 53.05
N ASN A 10 19.86 -6.42 51.95
CA ASN A 10 19.11 -6.49 50.69
C ASN A 10 19.38 -7.86 50.05
N ASN A 11 18.50 -8.84 50.27
CA ASN A 11 18.53 -10.11 49.55
C ASN A 11 17.77 -9.94 48.22
N PRO A 12 18.45 -9.87 47.06
CA PRO A 12 17.76 -9.91 45.79
C PRO A 12 17.08 -11.27 45.66
N LYS A 13 15.75 -11.29 45.63
CA LYS A 13 14.99 -12.50 45.34
C LYS A 13 15.20 -12.86 43.87
N GLY A 14 15.85 -13.99 43.60
CA GLY A 14 15.97 -14.53 42.26
C GLY A 14 14.65 -15.10 41.77
N PHE A 15 14.47 -15.12 40.45
CA PHE A 15 13.32 -15.78 39.80
C PHE A 15 13.44 -17.31 39.96
N THR A 16 12.33 -17.98 40.21
CA THR A 16 12.30 -19.44 40.27
C THR A 16 12.25 -20.03 38.85
N LEU A 17 12.79 -21.24 38.66
CA LEU A 17 12.72 -21.93 37.37
C LEU A 17 11.27 -22.17 36.91
N ILE A 18 10.37 -22.43 37.86
CA ILE A 18 8.95 -22.65 37.56
C ILE A 18 8.27 -21.36 37.07
N GLU A 19 8.62 -20.20 37.63
CA GLU A 19 8.09 -18.91 37.15
C GLU A 19 8.54 -18.61 35.72
N LEU A 20 9.81 -18.89 35.39
CA LEU A 20 10.29 -18.72 34.01
C LEU A 20 9.59 -19.71 33.06
N LEU A 21 9.41 -20.96 33.48
CA LEU A 21 8.75 -21.99 32.68
C LEU A 21 7.31 -21.61 32.32
N ILE A 22 6.54 -21.07 33.27
CA ILE A 22 5.15 -20.64 33.01
C ILE A 22 5.11 -19.44 32.04
N VAL A 23 6.06 -18.52 32.14
CA VAL A 23 6.10 -17.35 31.27
C VAL A 23 6.35 -17.76 29.81
N VAL A 24 7.33 -18.63 29.55
CA VAL A 24 7.64 -19.05 28.18
C VAL A 24 6.54 -19.91 27.57
N THR A 25 5.81 -20.70 28.38
CA THR A 25 4.66 -21.46 27.88
C THR A 25 3.50 -20.54 27.50
N ILE A 26 3.20 -19.52 28.31
CA ILE A 26 2.17 -18.53 27.98
C ILE A 26 2.54 -17.77 26.69
N ILE A 27 3.79 -17.31 26.57
CA ILE A 27 4.26 -16.62 25.35
C ILE A 27 4.13 -17.54 24.13
N ALA A 28 4.55 -18.81 24.24
CA ALA A 28 4.47 -19.76 23.14
C ALA A 28 3.03 -19.96 22.63
N VAL A 29 2.06 -20.10 23.53
CA VAL A 29 0.64 -20.26 23.16
C VAL A 29 0.10 -19.00 22.49
N LEU A 30 0.35 -17.82 23.07
CA LEU A 30 -0.12 -16.54 22.52
C LEU A 30 0.52 -16.26 21.15
N SER A 31 1.82 -16.52 21.00
CA SER A 31 2.53 -16.35 19.72
C SER A 31 2.01 -17.30 18.64
N ALA A 32 1.70 -18.56 18.97
CA ALA A 32 1.15 -19.51 18.01
C ALA A 32 -0.22 -19.07 17.48
N ILE A 33 -1.12 -18.64 18.38
CA ILE A 33 -2.45 -18.13 18.00
C ILE A 33 -2.31 -16.84 17.19
N GLY A 34 -1.48 -15.90 17.68
CA GLY A 34 -1.25 -14.62 17.00
C GLY A 34 -0.70 -14.79 15.59
N TYR A 35 0.24 -15.72 15.40
CA TYR A 35 0.77 -16.05 14.09
C TYR A 35 -0.29 -16.65 13.16
N ALA A 36 -1.08 -17.63 13.65
CA ALA A 36 -2.12 -18.26 12.86
C ALA A 36 -3.17 -17.24 12.37
N VAL A 37 -3.56 -16.29 13.22
CA VAL A 37 -4.49 -15.21 12.85
C VAL A 37 -3.87 -14.30 11.79
N TYR A 38 -2.63 -13.85 11.97
CA TYR A 38 -1.97 -12.94 11.05
C TYR A 38 -1.70 -13.55 9.67
N ALA A 39 -1.25 -14.81 9.65
CA ALA A 39 -0.95 -15.54 8.41
C ALA A 39 -2.23 -15.98 7.68
N ASN A 40 -3.22 -16.50 8.41
CA ASN A 40 -4.38 -17.13 7.79
C ASN A 40 -5.57 -16.20 7.54
N LEU A 41 -5.64 -14.99 8.12
CA LEU A 41 -6.77 -14.08 7.87
C LEU A 41 -6.52 -13.05 6.77
N GLY A 42 -5.33 -13.04 6.14
CA GLY A 42 -5.05 -12.16 5.01
C GLY A 42 -5.07 -10.67 5.36
N LEU A 43 -4.88 -10.31 6.63
CA LEU A 43 -4.94 -8.92 7.11
C LEU A 43 -3.93 -8.01 6.38
N GLN A 44 -2.77 -8.56 6.04
CA GLN A 44 -1.78 -7.84 5.24
C GLN A 44 -2.28 -7.51 3.82
N ALA A 45 -2.86 -8.49 3.13
CA ALA A 45 -3.38 -8.32 1.77
C ALA A 45 -4.51 -7.29 1.76
N LYS A 46 -5.41 -7.35 2.75
CA LYS A 46 -6.46 -6.35 2.94
C LYS A 46 -5.88 -4.95 3.17
N SER A 47 -4.92 -4.80 4.08
CA SER A 47 -4.27 -3.51 4.35
C SER A 47 -3.58 -2.94 3.11
N ARG A 48 -2.88 -3.78 2.33
CA ARG A 48 -2.26 -3.36 1.07
C ARG A 48 -3.30 -2.96 0.03
N ASN A 49 -4.40 -3.71 -0.07
CA ASN A 49 -5.51 -3.38 -0.98
C ASN A 49 -6.21 -2.07 -0.61
N ASP A 50 -6.45 -1.82 0.67
CA ASP A 50 -7.02 -0.56 1.15
C ASP A 50 -6.08 0.61 0.84
N ARG A 51 -4.76 0.41 1.00
CA ARG A 51 -3.74 1.38 0.62
C ARG A 51 -3.73 1.65 -0.89
N ARG A 52 -3.72 0.61 -1.72
CA ARG A 52 -3.79 0.71 -3.20
C ARG A 52 -4.99 1.51 -3.67
N LYS A 53 -6.17 1.27 -3.09
CA LYS A 53 -7.39 2.02 -3.43
C LYS A 53 -7.21 3.50 -3.11
N ALA A 54 -6.70 3.80 -1.92
CA ALA A 54 -6.42 5.18 -1.50
C ALA A 54 -5.39 5.87 -2.41
N ASP A 55 -4.36 5.14 -2.85
CA ASP A 55 -3.33 5.65 -3.75
C ASP A 55 -3.89 5.95 -5.15
N ILE A 56 -4.72 5.07 -5.71
CA ILE A 56 -5.42 5.32 -6.99
C ILE A 56 -6.39 6.50 -6.88
N ASP A 57 -7.08 6.65 -5.75
CA ASP A 57 -7.95 7.81 -5.50
C ASP A 57 -7.15 9.12 -5.40
N ALA A 58 -5.96 9.08 -4.78
CA ALA A 58 -5.05 10.23 -4.72
C ALA A 58 -4.53 10.60 -6.12
N ILE A 59 -4.13 9.61 -6.92
CA ILE A 59 -3.69 9.80 -8.32
C ILE A 59 -4.81 10.41 -9.15
N SER A 60 -6.03 9.88 -9.04
CA SER A 60 -7.21 10.43 -9.71
C SER A 60 -7.43 11.90 -9.35
N LYS A 61 -7.34 12.25 -8.07
CA LYS A 61 -7.51 13.63 -7.61
C LYS A 61 -6.39 14.53 -8.14
N ALA A 62 -5.15 14.06 -8.13
CA ALA A 62 -4.01 14.80 -8.65
C ALA A 62 -4.17 15.06 -10.16
N LEU A 63 -4.64 14.07 -10.94
CA LEU A 63 -4.94 14.26 -12.35
C LEU A 63 -6.03 15.33 -12.54
N GLU A 64 -7.13 15.27 -11.81
CA GLU A 64 -8.19 16.30 -11.94
C GLU A 64 -7.75 17.70 -11.52
N VAL A 65 -6.86 17.84 -10.53
CA VAL A 65 -6.31 19.14 -10.13
C VAL A 65 -5.33 19.69 -11.18
N ASN A 66 -4.58 18.83 -11.87
CA ASN A 66 -3.61 19.23 -12.90
C ASN A 66 -4.19 19.25 -14.32
N LYS A 67 -5.50 19.51 -14.41
CA LYS A 67 -6.15 19.75 -15.70
C LYS A 67 -5.73 21.12 -16.24
N ILE A 68 -5.12 21.13 -17.42
CA ILE A 68 -4.68 22.35 -18.10
C ILE A 68 -5.79 22.90 -19.03
N PRO A 69 -5.72 24.20 -19.40
CA PRO A 69 -6.62 24.77 -20.40
C PRO A 69 -6.62 23.91 -21.67
N GLU A 70 -7.76 23.83 -22.37
CA GLU A 70 -8.03 22.92 -23.51
C GLU A 70 -8.46 21.49 -23.11
N GLY A 71 -8.60 21.20 -21.82
CA GLY A 71 -9.14 19.93 -21.33
C GLY A 71 -8.12 18.80 -21.24
N ASN A 72 -6.84 19.13 -21.48
CA ASN A 72 -5.73 18.21 -21.38
C ASN A 72 -5.30 18.01 -19.91
N TYR A 73 -4.59 16.91 -19.64
CA TYR A 73 -4.03 16.60 -18.33
C TYR A 73 -2.50 16.67 -18.40
N ALA A 74 -1.88 17.36 -17.44
CA ALA A 74 -0.41 17.43 -17.34
C ALA A 74 0.17 16.20 -16.63
N GLU A 75 1.48 16.01 -16.79
CA GLU A 75 2.24 15.01 -16.03
C GLU A 75 2.13 15.23 -14.53
N LEU A 76 2.08 14.12 -13.79
CA LEU A 76 2.05 14.16 -12.33
C LEU A 76 3.47 14.22 -11.77
N ASP A 77 3.68 15.13 -10.83
CA ASP A 77 4.92 15.31 -10.11
C ASP A 77 4.75 14.98 -8.62
N ASN A 78 5.86 14.59 -7.99
CA ASN A 78 6.01 14.33 -6.57
C ASN A 78 5.43 15.45 -5.69
N ALA A 79 5.55 16.71 -6.10
CA ALA A 79 5.06 17.87 -5.36
C ALA A 79 3.52 17.90 -5.20
N GLN A 80 2.78 17.16 -6.02
CA GLN A 80 1.32 17.17 -6.03
C GLN A 80 0.71 16.21 -4.99
N PHE A 81 1.55 15.42 -4.31
CA PHE A 81 1.14 14.45 -3.30
C PHE A 81 1.57 14.91 -1.91
N SER A 82 0.72 14.67 -0.89
CA SER A 82 0.98 15.12 0.48
C SER A 82 2.28 14.57 1.10
N ASN A 83 2.78 13.45 0.56
CA ASN A 83 4.01 12.81 1.01
C ASN A 83 5.23 13.23 0.18
N GLY A 84 5.07 14.14 -0.79
CA GLY A 84 6.15 14.60 -1.67
C GLY A 84 6.70 13.52 -2.59
N ILE A 85 5.97 12.42 -2.79
CA ILE A 85 6.36 11.28 -3.62
C ILE A 85 5.09 10.73 -4.28
N VAL A 86 5.15 10.46 -5.59
CA VAL A 86 4.09 9.73 -6.31
C VAL A 86 3.89 8.36 -5.65
N PRO A 87 2.66 7.98 -5.27
CA PRO A 87 2.41 6.71 -4.61
C PRO A 87 2.93 5.51 -5.42
N THR A 88 3.56 4.57 -4.72
CA THR A 88 3.99 3.28 -5.25
C THR A 88 3.36 2.16 -4.45
N ASP A 89 3.39 0.96 -5.01
CA ASP A 89 2.72 -0.16 -4.38
C ASP A 89 3.34 -0.57 -3.03
N PRO A 90 2.56 -0.73 -1.95
CA PRO A 90 3.10 -1.11 -0.64
C PRO A 90 3.67 -2.54 -0.57
N GLY A 91 3.35 -3.42 -1.53
CA GLY A 91 3.85 -4.79 -1.59
C GLY A 91 5.12 -4.94 -2.42
N THR A 92 5.17 -4.32 -3.60
CA THR A 92 6.29 -4.46 -4.56
C THR A 92 7.12 -3.21 -4.76
N SER A 93 6.71 -2.07 -4.18
CA SER A 93 7.32 -0.75 -4.44
C SER A 93 7.34 -0.35 -5.93
N THR A 94 6.47 -0.97 -6.73
CA THR A 94 6.31 -0.65 -8.16
C THR A 94 5.38 0.54 -8.35
N SER A 95 5.68 1.42 -9.31
CA SER A 95 4.79 2.53 -9.65
C SER A 95 3.42 2.04 -10.12
N TYR A 96 2.38 2.82 -9.79
CA TYR A 96 1.05 2.57 -10.32
C TYR A 96 0.99 2.88 -11.82
N CYS A 97 -0.03 2.32 -12.46
CA CYS A 97 -0.21 2.40 -13.89
C CYS A 97 -1.33 3.36 -14.24
N VAL A 98 -1.07 4.21 -15.22
CA VAL A 98 -2.02 5.14 -15.80
C VAL A 98 -1.98 4.97 -17.32
N THR A 99 -3.14 5.09 -17.94
CA THR A 99 -3.26 5.13 -19.40
C THR A 99 -4.09 6.33 -19.78
N VAL A 100 -3.70 6.92 -20.90
CA VAL A 100 -4.10 8.25 -21.33
C VAL A 100 -4.38 8.19 -22.81
N THR A 101 -5.56 8.66 -23.20
CA THR A 101 -6.05 8.51 -24.57
C THR A 101 -6.45 9.88 -25.12
N ALA A 102 -5.99 10.17 -26.34
CA ALA A 102 -6.39 11.36 -27.12
C ALA A 102 -7.79 11.23 -27.77
N THR A 103 -8.40 10.05 -27.72
CA THR A 103 -9.72 9.71 -28.28
C THR A 103 -10.54 8.90 -27.26
N ASN A 104 -11.85 8.70 -27.51
CA ASN A 104 -12.75 7.90 -26.67
C ASN A 104 -12.43 6.39 -26.64
N VAL A 105 -11.15 5.99 -26.54
CA VAL A 105 -10.77 4.59 -26.40
C VAL A 105 -10.67 4.27 -24.92
N THR A 106 -11.58 3.42 -24.46
CA THR A 106 -11.50 2.82 -23.13
C THR A 106 -10.38 1.80 -23.12
N ALA A 107 -9.22 2.14 -22.54
CA ALA A 107 -8.15 1.18 -22.31
C ALA A 107 -8.67 -0.02 -21.51
N SER A 108 -8.31 -1.23 -21.94
CA SER A 108 -8.61 -2.47 -21.22
C SER A 108 -7.96 -2.45 -19.83
N ASN A 109 -8.55 -3.14 -18.86
CA ASN A 109 -7.93 -3.27 -17.55
C ASN A 109 -6.58 -4.01 -17.71
N PRO A 110 -5.53 -3.61 -16.97
CA PRO A 110 -4.25 -4.31 -17.02
C PRO A 110 -4.48 -5.76 -16.58
N SER A 111 -3.85 -6.73 -17.25
CA SER A 111 -4.03 -8.16 -16.98
C SER A 111 -3.16 -8.69 -15.84
N ALA A 112 -2.15 -7.92 -15.41
CA ALA A 112 -1.27 -8.24 -14.30
C ALA A 112 -0.57 -6.99 -13.76
N TRP A 113 0.03 -7.12 -12.57
CA TRP A 113 0.98 -6.15 -12.05
C TRP A 113 2.28 -6.16 -12.87
N GLY A 114 2.82 -4.97 -13.15
CA GLY A 114 4.06 -4.82 -13.92
C GLY A 114 3.88 -4.77 -15.43
N ALA A 115 2.65 -4.70 -15.94
CA ALA A 115 2.38 -4.54 -17.38
C ALA A 115 2.54 -3.10 -17.91
N CYS A 116 3.22 -2.23 -17.17
CA CYS A 116 3.23 -0.79 -17.43
C CYS A 116 4.64 -0.38 -17.84
N SER A 117 4.76 0.11 -19.07
CA SER A 117 6.02 0.45 -19.70
C SER A 117 6.30 1.94 -19.54
N ALA A 118 7.56 2.33 -19.31
CA ALA A 118 7.96 3.74 -19.16
C ALA A 118 7.88 4.56 -20.48
N VAL A 119 7.53 3.93 -21.60
CA VAL A 119 7.52 4.56 -22.93
C VAL A 119 6.17 4.34 -23.60
N LEU A 120 5.45 5.43 -23.89
CA LEU A 120 4.16 5.41 -24.60
C LEU A 120 4.33 5.42 -26.11
N PRO A 121 3.58 4.55 -26.81
CA PRO A 121 2.61 4.99 -27.81
C PRO A 121 1.17 4.98 -27.24
N ALA A 122 0.24 5.64 -27.92
CA ALA A 122 -1.15 5.79 -27.48
C ALA A 122 -1.85 4.43 -27.23
N ASN A 123 -2.71 4.37 -26.21
CA ASN A 123 -3.50 3.19 -25.77
C ASN A 123 -2.73 2.12 -24.97
N GLU A 124 -1.48 2.37 -24.57
CA GLU A 124 -0.74 1.51 -23.63
C GLU A 124 -0.75 2.07 -22.19
N TRP A 125 -0.39 1.23 -21.21
CA TRP A 125 -0.27 1.62 -19.80
C TRP A 125 1.14 2.14 -19.54
N SER A 126 1.27 3.37 -19.04
CA SER A 126 2.52 3.94 -18.55
C SER A 126 2.55 4.05 -17.03
N THR A 127 3.72 4.33 -16.48
CA THR A 127 3.85 4.64 -15.05
C THR A 127 3.28 6.04 -14.79
N VAL A 128 2.77 6.29 -13.58
CA VAL A 128 2.24 7.62 -13.21
C VAL A 128 3.30 8.73 -13.30
N ALA A 129 4.58 8.37 -13.23
CA ALA A 129 5.71 9.30 -13.25
C ALA A 129 6.20 9.63 -14.69
N ASP A 130 5.81 8.83 -15.69
CA ASP A 130 6.28 8.98 -17.07
C ASP A 130 5.11 9.35 -18.00
N ALA A 131 5.15 10.59 -18.51
CA ALA A 131 4.40 11.14 -19.64
C ALA A 131 2.87 10.91 -19.68
N VAL A 132 2.10 11.95 -19.34
CA VAL A 132 0.77 12.14 -19.91
C VAL A 132 0.94 12.95 -21.19
N PRO A 133 0.70 12.41 -22.40
CA PRO A 133 0.85 13.16 -23.63
C PRO A 133 -0.04 14.41 -23.57
N ALA A 134 0.48 15.55 -24.03
CA ALA A 134 -0.16 16.87 -23.95
C ALA A 134 -1.51 17.01 -24.68
N THR A 135 -2.03 15.94 -25.30
CA THR A 135 -3.31 15.85 -26.02
C THR A 135 -4.33 14.93 -25.34
N THR A 136 -4.15 14.65 -24.05
CA THR A 136 -4.96 13.67 -23.31
C THR A 136 -6.32 14.23 -22.90
N VAL A 137 -7.40 13.72 -23.49
CA VAL A 137 -8.78 14.09 -23.13
C VAL A 137 -9.36 13.14 -22.07
N GLN A 138 -8.85 11.91 -22.00
CA GLN A 138 -9.26 10.90 -21.02
C GLN A 138 -8.10 10.23 -20.33
N TRP A 139 -8.26 9.95 -19.03
CA TRP A 139 -7.30 9.17 -18.25
C TRP A 139 -8.00 8.02 -17.53
N LYS A 140 -7.26 6.93 -17.30
CA LYS A 140 -7.67 5.80 -16.47
C LYS A 140 -6.48 5.32 -15.65
N ALA A 141 -6.64 5.25 -14.33
CA ALA A 141 -5.64 4.75 -13.39
C ALA A 141 -6.15 3.44 -12.78
N CYS A 142 -5.33 2.39 -12.73
CA CYS A 142 -5.72 1.10 -12.16
C CYS A 142 -4.65 0.54 -11.22
N ALA A 143 -5.10 -0.13 -10.16
CA ALA A 143 -4.29 -1.01 -9.32
C ALA A 143 -4.83 -2.43 -9.37
N TRP A 144 -3.92 -3.40 -9.34
CA TRP A 144 -4.27 -4.81 -9.12
C TRP A 144 -4.38 -5.07 -7.63
N LEU A 145 -5.54 -5.54 -7.18
CA LEU A 145 -5.78 -5.94 -5.79
C LEU A 145 -5.45 -7.41 -5.62
N GLU A 146 -4.72 -7.73 -4.55
CA GLU A 146 -4.44 -9.11 -4.16
C GLU A 146 -5.72 -9.83 -3.76
N ALA A 147 -5.76 -11.14 -3.98
CA ALA A 147 -6.83 -11.97 -3.42
C ALA A 147 -6.80 -11.88 -1.89
N GLU A 148 -7.95 -11.57 -1.29
CA GLU A 148 -8.11 -11.64 0.16
C GLU A 148 -8.38 -13.11 0.55
N VAL A 149 -8.14 -13.51 1.81
CA VAL A 149 -8.42 -14.89 2.26
C VAL A 149 -9.91 -15.24 2.18
N ASN A 150 -10.78 -14.23 2.05
CA ASN A 150 -12.20 -14.48 1.79
C ASN A 150 -12.39 -15.02 0.35
N PRO A 151 -12.96 -16.23 0.17
CA PRO A 151 -13.14 -16.86 -1.15
C PRO A 151 -14.02 -16.07 -2.12
N THR A 152 -14.80 -15.10 -1.63
CA THR A 152 -15.62 -14.20 -2.46
C THR A 152 -14.86 -13.01 -3.03
N LYS A 153 -13.61 -12.77 -2.59
CA LYS A 153 -12.77 -11.63 -2.97
C LYS A 153 -11.50 -12.10 -3.66
N ALA A 154 -11.69 -12.64 -4.87
CA ALA A 154 -10.60 -12.93 -5.79
C ALA A 154 -9.79 -11.66 -6.12
N ALA A 155 -8.59 -11.86 -6.68
CA ALA A 155 -7.80 -10.76 -7.21
C ALA A 155 -8.62 -9.97 -8.25
N GLN A 156 -8.67 -8.65 -8.09
CA GLN A 156 -9.55 -7.77 -8.88
C GLN A 156 -8.80 -6.50 -9.24
N THR A 157 -9.19 -5.88 -10.36
CA THR A 157 -8.66 -4.58 -10.75
C THR A 157 -9.53 -3.47 -10.18
N TYR A 158 -8.92 -2.54 -9.46
CA TYR A 158 -9.56 -1.32 -9.00
C TYR A 158 -9.11 -0.16 -9.87
N CYS A 159 -10.06 0.53 -10.50
CA CYS A 159 -9.76 1.56 -11.48
C CYS A 159 -10.56 2.84 -11.24
N ARG A 160 -9.92 3.98 -11.47
CA ARG A 160 -10.55 5.30 -11.60
C ARG A 160 -10.32 5.82 -13.01
N ARG A 161 -11.22 6.67 -13.49
CA ARG A 161 -11.14 7.35 -14.77
C ARG A 161 -11.88 8.67 -14.69
N ASN A 162 -11.56 9.63 -15.55
CA ASN A 162 -12.41 10.82 -15.68
C ASN A 162 -13.78 10.45 -16.27
N SER A 163 -14.81 11.18 -15.83
CA SER A 163 -16.06 11.24 -16.57
C SER A 163 -15.84 12.16 -17.76
N GLN A 164 -16.23 11.71 -18.95
CA GLN A 164 -16.54 12.65 -20.03
C GLN A 164 -17.70 13.53 -19.58
#